data_AF-A0A955Q8P0-F1
#
_entry.id   AF-A0A955Q8P0-F1
#
_cell.length_a   1.000
_cell.length_b   1.000
_cell.length_c   1.000
_cell.angle_alpha   90.00
_cell.angle_beta   90.00
_cell.angle_gamma   90.00
#
_symmetry.space_group_name_H-M   'P 1'
#
loop_
_entity.id
_entity.type
_entity.pdbx_description
1 polymer ?
#
loop_
_entity_poly.entity_id
_entity_poly.type
_entity_poly.pdbx_seq_one_letter_code
_entity_poly.pdbx_strand_id
1 'polypeptide(L)'
;MKRGMSQVSKILGSVFVTLGGVAMCTSMALAGSECYDFSNLPMGSQYHVGDTVNARHSVATLRQFYVNSNQPSQQANQVAEVVSSNLPQGGAPSLKLYSINAQLTPHFPVQRVRLRFAENTGGAYVQNFEVNGQKRILQGGLAQLHQKTMGNAQIHVNAAPGGGNFIVGTLEMRALPGSSIGTFSIGGNSQFFIDDVCIEK
;
A
#
# COMPACT_ATOMS: atom_id res chain seq x y z
N MET A 1 -47.85 -4.70 77.38
CA MET A 1 -46.88 -5.53 78.13
C MET A 1 -46.21 -6.50 77.15
N LYS A 2 -44.86 -6.57 77.18
CA LYS A 2 -43.93 -7.60 76.65
C LYS A 2 -43.96 -7.86 75.12
N ARG A 3 -42.96 -7.43 74.33
CA ARG A 3 -41.53 -7.84 74.17
C ARG A 3 -41.33 -9.10 73.30
N GLY A 4 -40.41 -8.99 72.34
CA GLY A 4 -39.66 -10.08 71.70
C GLY A 4 -39.90 -10.17 70.19
N MET A 5 -39.14 -9.53 69.29
CA MET A 5 -37.75 -9.79 68.84
C MET A 5 -37.48 -11.22 68.31
N SER A 6 -36.69 -11.25 67.23
CA SER A 6 -35.96 -12.36 66.59
C SER A 6 -36.72 -13.18 65.54
N GLN A 7 -36.20 -13.52 64.35
CA GLN A 7 -35.01 -13.21 63.52
C GLN A 7 -35.00 -14.31 62.42
N VAL A 8 -34.27 -14.11 61.31
CA VAL A 8 -33.63 -15.16 60.47
C VAL A 8 -34.60 -16.05 59.63
N SER A 9 -34.39 -16.40 58.36
CA SER A 9 -33.37 -16.20 57.33
C SER A 9 -33.90 -16.80 56.02
N LYS A 10 -33.42 -16.25 54.89
CA LYS A 10 -33.02 -16.94 53.63
C LYS A 10 -34.14 -17.69 52.88
N ILE A 11 -34.30 -17.49 51.57
CA ILE A 11 -33.45 -18.15 50.56
C ILE A 11 -33.58 -17.41 49.21
N LEU A 12 -32.41 -17.07 48.68
CA LEU A 12 -31.96 -16.99 47.28
C LEU A 12 -32.96 -16.63 46.17
N GLY A 13 -32.68 -15.50 45.54
CA GLY A 13 -33.08 -15.18 44.16
C GLY A 13 -32.07 -14.21 43.55
N SER A 14 -30.80 -14.61 43.45
CA SER A 14 -29.76 -13.81 42.78
C SER A 14 -30.02 -13.82 41.28
N VAL A 15 -30.72 -12.81 40.77
CA VAL A 15 -30.78 -12.51 39.34
C VAL A 15 -29.45 -11.86 38.95
N PHE A 16 -28.58 -12.63 38.31
CA PHE A 16 -27.43 -12.09 37.60
C PHE A 16 -27.92 -11.33 36.37
N VAL A 17 -27.99 -10.00 36.47
CA VAL A 17 -28.04 -9.13 35.29
C VAL A 17 -26.60 -8.90 34.86
N THR A 18 -26.13 -9.68 33.90
CA THR A 18 -24.90 -9.41 33.16
C THR A 18 -25.13 -8.16 32.31
N LEU A 19 -24.78 -7.00 32.87
CA LEU A 19 -24.55 -5.79 32.09
C LEU A 19 -23.39 -6.10 31.13
N GLY A 20 -23.74 -6.40 29.88
CA GLY A 20 -22.82 -6.46 28.76
C GLY A 20 -22.14 -5.10 28.62
N GLY A 21 -20.97 -4.97 29.22
CA GLY A 21 -20.06 -3.88 28.93
C GLY A 21 -19.68 -3.98 27.46
N VAL A 22 -20.26 -3.10 26.64
CA VAL A 22 -19.75 -2.84 25.30
C VAL A 22 -18.34 -2.29 25.53
N ALA A 23 -17.34 -3.15 25.34
CA ALA A 23 -15.96 -2.71 25.20
C ALA A 23 -15.93 -1.86 23.93
N MET A 24 -16.10 -0.55 24.10
CA MET A 24 -15.71 0.40 23.08
C MET A 24 -14.20 0.22 22.93
N CYS A 25 -13.80 -0.50 21.88
CA CYS A 25 -12.44 -0.42 21.38
C CYS A 25 -12.19 1.05 21.08
N THR A 26 -11.61 1.76 22.04
CA THR A 26 -10.99 3.05 21.80
C THR A 26 -9.79 2.75 20.93
N SER A 27 -10.02 2.72 19.61
CA SER A 27 -8.99 2.78 18.61
C SER A 27 -8.16 4.00 18.97
N MET A 28 -6.97 3.80 19.51
CA MET A 28 -5.97 4.85 19.54
C MET A 28 -5.75 5.22 18.07
N ALA A 29 -6.31 6.37 17.67
CA ALA A 29 -5.99 6.99 16.41
C ALA A 29 -4.51 7.39 16.49
N LEU A 30 -3.63 6.45 16.14
CA LEU A 30 -2.31 6.77 15.63
C LEU A 30 -2.51 7.86 14.58
N ALA A 31 -1.73 8.94 14.66
CA ALA A 31 -1.74 10.02 13.67
C ALA A 31 -1.93 9.43 12.26
N GLY A 32 -3.05 9.79 11.63
CA GLY A 32 -3.82 8.93 10.72
C GLY A 32 -3.05 8.41 9.52
N SER A 33 -2.65 7.15 9.58
CA SER A 33 -2.22 6.37 8.43
C SER A 33 -3.46 5.88 7.68
N GLU A 34 -3.61 6.31 6.44
CA GLU A 34 -4.72 5.92 5.56
C GLU A 34 -4.21 4.88 4.57
N CYS A 35 -4.64 3.63 4.74
CA CYS A 35 -4.28 2.52 3.86
C CYS A 35 -5.41 2.17 2.91
N TYR A 36 -5.05 1.80 1.69
CA TYR A 36 -5.94 1.18 0.74
C TYR A 36 -5.22 0.08 -0.01
N ASP A 37 -6.00 -0.90 -0.41
CA ASP A 37 -5.63 -1.95 -1.35
C ASP A 37 -6.41 -1.73 -2.66
N PHE A 38 -6.44 -2.74 -3.52
CA PHE A 38 -7.21 -2.73 -4.76
C PHE A 38 -8.50 -3.55 -4.67
N SER A 39 -8.97 -3.87 -3.45
CA SER A 39 -10.14 -4.73 -3.21
C SER A 39 -11.47 -4.13 -3.67
N ASN A 40 -11.52 -2.81 -3.85
CA ASN A 40 -12.67 -2.10 -4.39
C ASN A 40 -12.79 -2.19 -5.91
N LEU A 41 -11.81 -2.78 -6.60
CA LEU A 41 -11.80 -2.93 -8.05
C LEU A 41 -12.22 -4.36 -8.45
N PRO A 42 -13.01 -4.53 -9.52
CA PRO A 42 -13.39 -5.87 -9.99
C PRO A 42 -12.19 -6.70 -10.44
N MET A 43 -12.19 -7.99 -10.13
CA MET A 43 -11.12 -8.89 -10.54
C MET A 43 -11.03 -9.09 -12.05
N GLY A 44 -9.79 -9.09 -12.56
CA GLY A 44 -9.51 -9.15 -13.99
C GLY A 44 -9.69 -7.82 -14.72
N SER A 45 -10.03 -6.73 -14.03
CA SER A 45 -10.08 -5.40 -14.65
C SER A 45 -8.70 -5.02 -15.19
N GLN A 46 -8.66 -4.56 -16.43
CA GLN A 46 -7.46 -4.14 -17.13
C GLN A 46 -7.52 -2.64 -17.43
N TYR A 47 -6.39 -1.97 -17.23
CA TYR A 47 -6.20 -0.55 -17.46
C TYR A 47 -4.96 -0.32 -18.31
N HIS A 48 -5.02 0.67 -19.19
CA HIS A 48 -4.01 0.99 -20.19
C HIS A 48 -3.43 2.39 -19.96
N VAL A 49 -2.42 2.75 -20.74
CA VAL A 49 -1.81 4.08 -20.65
C VAL A 49 -2.87 5.16 -20.92
N GLY A 50 -2.96 6.14 -20.02
CA GLY A 50 -3.95 7.20 -20.05
C GLY A 50 -5.16 6.97 -19.14
N ASP A 51 -5.41 5.72 -18.73
CA ASP A 51 -6.51 5.42 -17.81
C ASP A 51 -6.22 5.95 -16.40
N THR A 52 -7.31 6.17 -15.66
CA THR A 52 -7.26 6.54 -14.24
C THR A 52 -8.05 5.55 -13.40
N VAL A 53 -7.56 5.30 -12.19
CA VAL A 53 -8.18 4.45 -11.19
C VAL A 53 -8.30 5.26 -9.91
N ASN A 54 -9.54 5.44 -9.45
CA ASN A 54 -9.78 6.10 -8.17
C ASN A 54 -9.50 5.10 -7.04
N ALA A 55 -8.44 5.37 -6.29
CA ALA A 55 -8.21 4.75 -4.99
C ALA A 55 -8.78 5.66 -3.90
N ARG A 56 -9.02 5.11 -2.71
CA ARG A 56 -9.75 5.82 -1.64
C ARG A 56 -9.12 7.17 -1.25
N HIS A 57 -7.79 7.23 -1.23
CA HIS A 57 -7.02 8.39 -0.76
C HIS A 57 -6.05 8.94 -1.82
N SER A 58 -6.14 8.46 -3.05
CA SER A 58 -5.30 8.91 -4.16
C SER A 58 -5.94 8.59 -5.51
N VAL A 59 -5.48 9.26 -6.56
CA VAL A 59 -5.78 8.88 -7.94
C VAL A 59 -4.55 8.21 -8.54
N ALA A 60 -4.71 6.99 -9.06
CA ALA A 60 -3.68 6.32 -9.83
C ALA A 60 -3.91 6.62 -11.33
N THR A 61 -2.93 7.24 -11.97
CA THR A 61 -2.90 7.45 -13.43
C THR A 61 -1.92 6.49 -14.05
N LEU A 62 -2.36 5.74 -15.07
CA LEU A 62 -1.52 4.79 -15.77
C LEU A 62 -0.72 5.52 -16.86
N ARG A 63 0.61 5.43 -16.77
CA ARG A 63 1.54 6.19 -17.61
C ARG A 63 2.45 5.27 -18.41
N GLN A 64 2.91 5.82 -19.54
CA GLN A 64 3.89 5.19 -20.43
C GLN A 64 5.12 4.70 -19.65
N PHE A 65 5.49 3.44 -19.84
CA PHE A 65 6.76 2.90 -19.34
C PHE A 65 7.91 3.29 -20.27
N TYR A 66 9.09 3.53 -19.70
CA TYR A 66 10.33 3.84 -20.41
C TYR A 66 11.41 2.79 -20.13
N VAL A 67 12.02 2.23 -21.17
CA VAL A 67 13.10 1.23 -21.06
C VAL A 67 14.46 1.89 -20.78
N ASN A 68 14.60 3.17 -21.12
CA ASN A 68 15.69 4.06 -20.75
C ASN A 68 15.19 5.51 -20.83
N SER A 69 16.03 6.50 -20.49
CA SER A 69 15.59 7.88 -20.25
C SER A 69 14.82 8.51 -21.41
N ASN A 70 15.06 8.05 -22.64
CA ASN A 70 14.50 8.64 -23.86
C ASN A 70 13.65 7.66 -24.69
N GLN A 71 13.54 6.39 -24.28
CA GLN A 71 12.82 5.39 -25.07
C GLN A 71 11.61 4.84 -24.31
N PRO A 72 10.38 5.15 -24.76
CA PRO A 72 9.18 4.49 -24.26
C PRO A 72 9.17 3.01 -24.69
N SER A 73 8.59 2.16 -23.85
CA SER A 73 8.33 0.75 -24.18
C SER A 73 7.50 0.66 -25.45
N GLN A 74 7.92 -0.21 -26.36
CA GLN A 74 7.17 -0.57 -27.57
C GLN A 74 6.43 -1.89 -27.41
N GLN A 75 6.36 -2.43 -26.18
CA GLN A 75 5.58 -3.64 -25.94
C GLN A 75 4.10 -3.36 -26.21
N ALA A 76 3.43 -4.28 -26.92
CA ALA A 76 2.04 -4.11 -27.31
C ALA A 76 1.06 -4.32 -26.14
N ASN A 77 1.46 -5.02 -25.09
CA ASN A 77 0.64 -5.45 -23.97
C ASN A 77 0.91 -4.64 -22.69
N GLN A 78 1.07 -3.32 -22.80
CA GLN A 78 1.23 -2.45 -21.65
C GLN A 78 -0.09 -2.37 -20.87
N VAL A 79 -0.13 -3.01 -19.71
CA VAL A 79 -1.39 -3.19 -18.97
C VAL A 79 -1.15 -3.20 -17.47
N ALA A 80 -2.07 -2.59 -16.75
CA ALA A 80 -2.26 -2.79 -15.32
C ALA A 80 -3.50 -3.67 -15.12
N GLU A 81 -3.40 -4.71 -14.31
CA GLU A 81 -4.47 -5.69 -14.11
C GLU A 81 -4.67 -5.94 -12.62
N VAL A 82 -5.93 -5.95 -12.17
CA VAL A 82 -6.27 -6.32 -10.79
C VAL A 82 -6.35 -7.83 -10.69
N VAL A 83 -5.46 -8.44 -9.92
CA VAL A 83 -5.27 -9.89 -9.88
C VAL A 83 -5.39 -10.44 -8.45
N SER A 84 -5.90 -11.67 -8.36
CA SER A 84 -5.95 -12.42 -7.09
C SER A 84 -4.57 -12.97 -6.79
N SER A 85 -3.67 -12.10 -6.34
CA SER A 85 -2.31 -12.43 -5.94
C SER A 85 -2.06 -11.91 -4.53
N ASN A 86 -1.33 -12.69 -3.74
CA ASN A 86 -0.74 -12.27 -2.47
C ASN A 86 0.79 -12.21 -2.58
N LEU A 87 1.34 -12.15 -3.79
CA LEU A 87 2.78 -12.19 -4.03
C LEU A 87 3.56 -11.03 -3.37
N PRO A 88 3.03 -9.79 -3.29
CA PRO A 88 3.60 -8.72 -2.46
C PRO A 88 3.56 -9.01 -0.96
N GLN A 89 3.04 -10.17 -0.54
CA GLN A 89 2.81 -10.59 0.84
C GLN A 89 1.76 -9.75 1.58
N GLY A 90 0.89 -9.03 0.85
CA GLY A 90 -0.27 -8.32 1.38
C GLY A 90 -1.57 -9.11 1.24
N GLY A 91 -2.71 -8.44 1.42
CA GLY A 91 -4.03 -9.01 1.19
C GLY A 91 -4.42 -8.94 -0.28
N ALA A 92 -4.89 -10.03 -0.87
CA ALA A 92 -5.43 -9.97 -2.23
C ALA A 92 -6.66 -9.02 -2.27
N PRO A 93 -6.83 -8.24 -3.35
CA PRO A 93 -6.08 -8.32 -4.60
C PRO A 93 -4.93 -7.30 -4.74
N SER A 94 -3.96 -7.64 -5.59
CA SER A 94 -2.86 -6.75 -5.96
C SER A 94 -3.07 -6.13 -7.34
N LEU A 95 -2.48 -4.95 -7.59
CA LEU A 95 -2.37 -4.39 -8.93
C LEU A 95 -1.07 -4.87 -9.58
N LYS A 96 -1.19 -5.67 -10.64
CA LYS A 96 -0.08 -6.14 -11.47
C LYS A 96 0.14 -5.18 -12.62
N LEU A 97 1.34 -4.63 -12.72
CA LEU A 97 1.81 -3.75 -13.79
C LEU A 97 2.72 -4.55 -14.74
N TYR A 98 2.53 -4.41 -16.04
CA TYR A 98 3.41 -4.99 -17.05
C TYR A 98 3.72 -3.95 -18.13
N SER A 99 4.98 -3.52 -18.20
CA SER A 99 5.43 -2.42 -19.07
C SER A 99 4.57 -1.17 -18.99
N ILE A 100 4.09 -0.85 -17.79
CA ILE A 100 3.31 0.35 -17.51
C ILE A 100 3.72 0.92 -16.15
N ASN A 101 3.55 2.23 -15.98
CA ASN A 101 3.75 2.89 -14.69
C ASN A 101 2.40 3.21 -14.05
N ALA A 102 2.24 2.95 -12.76
CA ALA A 102 1.18 3.57 -11.96
C ALA A 102 1.77 4.82 -11.31
N GLN A 103 1.24 6.00 -11.65
CA GLN A 103 1.52 7.23 -10.92
C GLN A 103 0.40 7.50 -9.94
N LEU A 104 0.71 7.50 -8.64
CA LEU A 104 -0.24 7.76 -7.59
C LEU A 104 -0.09 9.21 -7.12
N THR A 105 -1.23 9.89 -7.07
CA THR A 105 -1.35 11.28 -6.63
C THR A 105 -2.28 11.30 -5.42
N PRO A 106 -1.74 11.34 -4.18
CA PRO A 106 -2.53 11.55 -2.98
C PRO A 106 -3.43 12.79 -3.08
N HIS A 107 -4.63 12.73 -2.50
CA HIS A 107 -5.58 13.87 -2.52
C HIS A 107 -5.10 15.09 -1.72
N PHE A 108 -4.05 14.92 -0.91
CA PHE A 108 -3.39 15.95 -0.13
C PHE A 108 -1.90 15.63 -0.04
N PRO A 109 -1.00 16.61 0.17
CA PRO A 109 0.41 16.33 0.35
C PRO A 109 0.66 15.42 1.56
N VAL A 110 1.55 14.43 1.43
CA VAL A 110 1.81 13.42 2.47
C VAL A 110 3.27 13.43 2.92
N GLN A 111 3.52 13.07 4.17
CA GLN A 111 4.87 12.96 4.76
C GLN A 111 5.43 11.55 4.64
N ARG A 112 4.57 10.54 4.55
CA ARG A 112 5.00 9.16 4.33
C ARG A 112 4.10 8.45 3.34
N VAL A 113 4.72 7.63 2.49
CA VAL A 113 4.04 6.60 1.71
C VAL A 113 4.74 5.28 1.99
N ARG A 114 3.98 4.22 2.25
CA ARG A 114 4.47 2.85 2.37
C ARG A 114 3.64 1.96 1.46
N LEU A 115 4.28 1.02 0.77
CA LEU A 115 3.59 -0.01 0.00
C LEU A 115 4.32 -1.35 0.12
N ARG A 116 3.60 -2.43 -0.17
CA ARG A 116 4.20 -3.73 -0.45
C ARG A 116 4.38 -3.90 -1.95
N PHE A 117 5.44 -4.60 -2.33
CA PHE A 117 5.71 -4.88 -3.74
C PHE A 117 6.18 -6.31 -3.98
N ALA A 118 6.01 -6.75 -5.22
CA ALA A 118 6.74 -7.86 -5.79
C ALA A 118 7.25 -7.49 -7.18
N GLU A 119 8.54 -7.65 -7.45
CA GLU A 119 9.16 -7.36 -8.74
C GLU A 119 9.71 -8.63 -9.37
N ASN A 120 9.35 -8.88 -10.63
CA ASN A 120 9.92 -9.97 -11.42
C ASN A 120 11.29 -9.53 -11.97
N THR A 121 12.35 -10.21 -11.53
CA THR A 121 13.75 -9.96 -11.88
C THR A 121 14.26 -10.86 -13.01
N GLY A 122 13.37 -11.62 -13.67
CA GLY A 122 13.72 -12.46 -14.81
C GLY A 122 14.12 -11.63 -16.04
N GLY A 123 15.21 -12.02 -16.71
CA GLY A 123 15.70 -11.37 -17.93
C GLY A 123 16.33 -9.99 -17.69
N ALA A 124 16.32 -9.14 -18.72
CA ALA A 124 16.76 -7.75 -18.62
C ALA A 124 15.64 -6.89 -17.99
N TYR A 125 15.50 -6.96 -16.67
CA TYR A 125 14.45 -6.23 -15.96
C TYR A 125 14.84 -4.77 -15.67
N VAL A 126 13.92 -3.87 -15.98
CA VAL A 126 14.04 -2.43 -15.85
C VAL A 126 12.84 -1.93 -15.08
N GLN A 127 13.06 -0.98 -14.16
CA GLN A 127 11.99 -0.33 -13.42
C GLN A 127 12.05 1.17 -13.56
N ASN A 128 10.89 1.79 -13.64
CA ASN A 128 10.79 3.23 -13.45
C ASN A 128 10.38 3.51 -12.02
N PHE A 129 11.01 4.50 -11.43
CA PHE A 129 10.62 5.04 -10.14
C PHE A 129 10.69 6.56 -10.19
N GLU A 130 9.67 7.22 -9.69
CA GLU A 130 9.59 8.68 -9.67
C GLU A 130 8.96 9.15 -8.36
N VAL A 131 9.48 10.24 -7.81
CA VAL A 131 8.90 10.93 -6.65
C VAL A 131 8.96 12.42 -6.98
N ASN A 132 7.83 13.13 -6.86
CA ASN A 132 7.73 14.56 -7.10
C ASN A 132 8.42 15.01 -8.41
N GLY A 133 8.23 14.27 -9.51
CA GLY A 133 8.80 14.59 -10.82
C GLY A 133 10.28 14.18 -11.02
N GLN A 134 10.99 13.77 -9.97
CA GLN A 134 12.35 13.25 -10.12
C GLN A 134 12.33 11.77 -10.46
N LYS A 135 12.60 11.44 -11.72
CA LYS A 135 12.56 10.08 -12.27
C LYS A 135 13.91 9.38 -12.25
N ARG A 136 13.89 8.07 -12.00
CA ARG A 136 14.99 7.12 -12.17
C ARG A 136 14.52 5.92 -12.98
N ILE A 137 15.43 5.39 -13.78
CA ILE A 137 15.26 4.14 -14.51
C ILE A 137 16.33 3.19 -13.99
N LEU A 138 15.90 2.12 -13.35
CA LEU A 138 16.73 1.23 -12.55
C LEU A 138 17.00 -0.05 -13.32
N GLN A 139 18.27 -0.32 -13.55
CA GLN A 139 18.76 -1.60 -14.07
C GLN A 139 19.16 -2.44 -12.87
N GLY A 140 18.25 -3.27 -12.36
CA GLY A 140 18.52 -4.10 -11.19
C GLY A 140 17.70 -3.80 -9.92
N GLY A 141 16.52 -3.20 -10.06
CA GLY A 141 15.50 -3.25 -9.00
C GLY A 141 15.45 -2.04 -8.06
N LEU A 142 14.39 -2.02 -7.22
CA LEU A 142 14.19 -0.96 -6.22
C LEU A 142 15.25 -0.96 -5.13
N ALA A 143 15.89 -2.10 -4.85
CA ALA A 143 16.89 -2.22 -3.79
C ALA A 143 18.03 -1.20 -3.92
N GLN A 144 18.34 -0.74 -5.15
CA GLN A 144 19.34 0.28 -5.42
C GLN A 144 19.01 1.67 -4.84
N LEU A 145 17.74 1.90 -4.53
CA LEU A 145 17.25 3.14 -3.95
C LEU A 145 17.27 3.13 -2.42
N HIS A 146 17.57 2.00 -1.77
CA HIS A 146 17.62 1.95 -0.31
C HIS A 146 18.60 3.00 0.24
N GLN A 147 18.13 3.80 1.21
CA GLN A 147 18.84 4.94 1.82
C GLN A 147 19.22 6.07 0.85
N LYS A 148 18.63 6.13 -0.34
CA LYS A 148 18.80 7.26 -1.27
C LYS A 148 17.75 8.32 -1.04
N THR A 149 18.05 9.53 -1.47
CA THR A 149 17.12 10.66 -1.50
C THR A 149 16.70 10.95 -2.93
N MET A 150 15.41 11.15 -3.15
CA MET A 150 14.84 11.47 -4.46
C MET A 150 13.52 12.24 -4.29
N GLY A 151 13.32 13.29 -5.07
CA GLY A 151 12.07 14.05 -5.08
C GLY A 151 11.71 14.64 -3.72
N ASN A 152 12.69 15.07 -2.93
CA ASN A 152 12.53 15.49 -1.54
C ASN A 152 11.99 14.39 -0.60
N ALA A 153 12.21 13.12 -0.91
CA ALA A 153 11.93 12.01 -0.01
C ALA A 153 13.16 11.13 0.20
N GLN A 154 13.34 10.64 1.43
CA GLN A 154 14.24 9.53 1.74
C GLN A 154 13.53 8.21 1.43
N ILE A 155 14.23 7.33 0.73
CA ILE A 155 13.70 6.05 0.24
C ILE A 155 14.27 4.91 1.09
N HIS A 156 13.38 4.08 1.63
CA HIS A 156 13.72 2.87 2.38
C HIS A 156 13.09 1.68 1.68
N VAL A 157 13.93 0.74 1.25
CA VAL A 157 13.49 -0.50 0.60
C VAL A 157 13.93 -1.69 1.43
N ASN A 158 12.98 -2.51 1.89
CA ASN A 158 13.27 -3.78 2.54
C ASN A 158 12.86 -4.89 1.59
N ALA A 159 13.84 -5.51 0.93
CA ALA A 159 13.63 -6.49 -0.12
C ALA A 159 14.19 -7.87 0.29
N ALA A 160 13.48 -8.94 -0.08
CA ALA A 160 13.89 -10.31 0.14
C ALA A 160 13.48 -11.20 -1.05
N PRO A 161 14.09 -12.39 -1.23
CA PRO A 161 13.62 -13.36 -2.21
C PRO A 161 12.16 -13.78 -1.94
N GLY A 162 11.32 -13.71 -2.97
CA GLY A 162 9.89 -14.13 -2.93
C GLY A 162 9.60 -15.49 -3.54
N GLY A 163 10.62 -16.15 -4.10
CA GLY A 163 10.50 -17.41 -4.86
C GLY A 163 10.54 -17.20 -6.38
N GLY A 164 11.05 -18.20 -7.11
CA GLY A 164 11.26 -18.08 -8.56
C GLY A 164 12.16 -16.88 -8.90
N ASN A 165 11.71 -16.06 -9.85
CA ASN A 165 12.39 -14.82 -10.24
C ASN A 165 11.81 -13.58 -9.53
N PHE A 166 11.21 -13.72 -8.34
CA PHE A 166 10.62 -12.59 -7.64
C PHE A 166 11.46 -12.12 -6.46
N ILE A 167 11.59 -10.80 -6.36
CA ILE A 167 11.94 -10.10 -5.14
C ILE A 167 10.67 -9.47 -4.58
N VAL A 168 10.45 -9.60 -3.28
CA VAL A 168 9.28 -9.08 -2.56
C VAL A 168 9.72 -8.19 -1.43
N GLY A 169 8.86 -7.27 -0.99
CA GLY A 169 9.26 -6.39 0.09
C GLY A 169 8.34 -5.22 0.37
N THR A 170 8.88 -4.28 1.14
CA THR A 170 8.24 -2.99 1.41
C THR A 170 9.08 -1.85 0.85
N LEU A 171 8.41 -0.88 0.26
CA LEU A 171 8.96 0.40 -0.12
C LEU A 171 8.33 1.47 0.77
N GLU A 172 9.17 2.30 1.38
CA GLU A 172 8.74 3.45 2.16
C GLU A 172 9.44 4.71 1.65
N MET A 173 8.66 5.77 1.47
CA MET A 173 9.11 7.09 1.09
C MET A 173 8.77 8.03 2.25
N ARG A 174 9.78 8.72 2.79
CA ARG A 174 9.60 9.72 3.86
C ARG A 174 9.99 11.08 3.33
N ALA A 175 9.07 12.03 3.32
CA ALA A 175 9.39 13.40 2.96
C ALA A 175 10.52 13.95 3.86
N LEU A 176 11.41 14.76 3.28
CA LEU A 176 12.43 15.48 4.03
C LEU A 176 11.79 16.58 4.88
N PRO A 177 12.43 17.03 5.97
CA PRO A 177 11.92 18.13 6.78
C PRO A 177 11.54 19.36 5.95
N GLY A 178 10.32 19.87 6.14
CA GLY A 178 9.80 21.03 5.41
C GLY A 178 9.34 20.75 3.97
N SER A 179 9.23 19.48 3.57
CA SER A 179 8.74 19.08 2.25
C SER A 179 7.54 18.13 2.35
N SER A 180 7.06 17.64 1.20
CA SER A 180 5.95 16.69 1.12
C SER A 180 6.05 15.85 -0.15
N ILE A 181 5.47 14.65 -0.14
CA ILE A 181 5.26 13.82 -1.32
C ILE A 181 3.88 14.19 -1.91
N GLY A 182 3.88 14.77 -3.10
CA GLY A 182 2.67 15.08 -3.87
C GLY A 182 2.38 14.05 -4.96
N THR A 183 3.43 13.40 -5.50
CA THR A 183 3.29 12.31 -6.47
C THR A 183 4.39 11.28 -6.28
N PHE A 184 4.06 10.03 -6.59
CA PHE A 184 5.07 9.01 -6.87
C PHE A 184 4.62 8.11 -8.03
N SER A 185 5.56 7.54 -8.76
CA SER A 185 5.26 6.62 -9.86
C SER A 185 6.17 5.41 -9.79
N ILE A 186 5.61 4.24 -10.10
CA ILE A 186 6.34 2.98 -10.12
C ILE A 186 5.84 2.05 -11.23
N GLY A 187 6.74 1.24 -11.78
CA GLY A 187 6.41 0.25 -12.80
C GLY A 187 7.63 -0.57 -13.22
N GLY A 188 7.39 -1.70 -13.88
CA GLY A 188 8.42 -2.59 -14.41
C GLY A 188 8.16 -2.95 -15.87
N ASN A 189 9.22 -3.24 -16.64
CA ASN A 189 9.08 -3.81 -17.99
C ASN A 189 8.64 -5.29 -17.97
N SER A 190 8.87 -5.95 -16.85
CA SER A 190 8.33 -7.25 -16.46
C SER A 190 7.19 -7.05 -15.45
N GLN A 191 6.63 -8.15 -14.95
CA GLN A 191 5.56 -8.08 -13.95
C GLN A 191 6.04 -7.39 -12.68
N PHE A 192 5.32 -6.34 -12.25
CA PHE A 192 5.54 -5.62 -11.02
C PHE A 192 4.21 -5.50 -10.27
N PHE A 193 4.15 -5.94 -9.02
CA PHE A 193 2.93 -5.95 -8.23
C PHE A 193 3.03 -4.92 -7.12
N ILE A 194 1.93 -4.18 -6.89
CA ILE A 194 1.78 -3.29 -5.73
C ILE A 194 0.56 -3.69 -4.92
N ASP A 195 0.68 -3.50 -3.61
CA ASP A 195 -0.37 -3.79 -2.64
C ASP A 195 -0.19 -2.98 -1.34
N ASP A 196 -1.21 -2.91 -0.49
CA ASP A 196 -1.21 -2.26 0.83
C ASP A 196 -0.57 -0.85 0.82
N VAL A 197 -1.10 0.05 -0.02
CA VAL A 197 -0.57 1.41 -0.11
C VAL A 197 -1.13 2.24 1.05
N CYS A 198 -0.24 2.64 1.96
CA CYS A 198 -0.54 3.48 3.11
C CYS A 198 0.10 4.86 2.95
N ILE A 199 -0.65 5.90 3.29
CA ILE A 199 -0.19 7.29 3.24
C ILE A 199 -0.43 7.99 4.59
N GLU A 200 0.47 8.89 4.99
CA GLU A 200 0.41 9.62 6.26
C GLU A 200 0.72 11.10 6.05
N LYS A 201 0.00 11.97 6.78
CA LYS A 201 0.23 13.42 6.80
C LYS A 201 1.41 13.83 7.66
#